data_AF-A0A7V9RJ05-F1
#
_entry.id   AF-A0A7V9RJ05-F1
#
_cell.length_a   1.000
_cell.length_b   1.000
_cell.length_c   1.000
_cell.angle_alpha   90.00
_cell.angle_beta   90.00
_cell.angle_gamma   90.00
#
_symmetry.space_group_name_H-M   'P 1'
#
loop_
_entity.id
_entity.type
_entity.pdbx_description
1 polymer ?
#
loop_
_entity_poly.entity_id
_entity_poly.type
_entity_poly.pdbx_seq_one_letter_code
_entity_poly.pdbx_strand_id
1 'polypeptide(L)'
;SDETIEVCPTIEVAEADVGGALGDYVINSGSDPSFNVMILGYGSLYNHSDSPCAEYMDNGDDSLVFVALRDIAEGEEITIDYGEEWWETRDLEPGS
;
A
#
# COMPACT_ATOMS: atom_id res chain seq x y z
N SER A 1 8.27 -3.89 -16.90
CA SER A 1 9.12 -4.87 -16.21
C SER A 1 8.29 -5.49 -15.10
N ASP A 2 8.69 -6.64 -14.54
CA ASP A 2 8.02 -7.28 -13.39
C ASP A 2 9.08 -7.57 -12.32
N GLU A 3 10.03 -6.65 -12.15
CA GLU A 3 11.14 -6.81 -11.22
C GLU A 3 10.62 -6.60 -9.80
N THR A 4 10.86 -7.59 -8.92
CA THR A 4 10.51 -7.48 -7.51
C THR A 4 11.35 -6.39 -6.84
N ILE A 5 10.66 -5.40 -6.29
CA ILE A 5 11.24 -4.33 -5.47
C ILE A 5 11.37 -4.82 -4.03
N GLU A 6 10.28 -5.34 -3.46
CA GLU A 6 10.22 -5.74 -2.06
C GLU A 6 9.14 -6.81 -1.84
N VAL A 7 9.41 -7.75 -0.93
CA VAL A 7 8.40 -8.66 -0.39
C VAL A 7 8.14 -8.25 1.05
N CYS A 8 6.97 -7.67 1.29
CA CYS A 8 6.60 -7.07 2.56
C CYS A 8 5.67 -8.02 3.32
N PRO A 9 6.06 -8.53 4.49
CA PRO A 9 5.14 -9.24 5.37
C PRO A 9 3.99 -8.32 5.79
N THR A 10 2.83 -8.90 6.07
CA THR A 10 1.67 -8.17 6.53
C THR A 10 1.23 -8.63 7.92
N ILE A 11 0.52 -7.76 8.62
CA ILE A 11 -0.16 -8.07 9.86
C ILE A 11 -1.61 -7.62 9.74
N GLU A 12 -2.55 -8.52 10.03
CA GLU A 12 -3.96 -8.13 10.22
C GLU A 12 -4.12 -7.33 11.52
N VAL A 13 -4.79 -6.19 11.41
CA VAL A 13 -5.10 -5.29 12.52
C VAL A 13 -6.62 -5.16 12.60
N ALA A 14 -7.21 -5.44 13.76
CA ALA A 14 -8.64 -5.25 13.93
C ALA A 14 -9.01 -3.77 13.71
N GLU A 15 -10.11 -3.51 13.01
CA GLU A 15 -10.62 -2.14 12.75
C GLU A 15 -10.79 -1.35 14.06
N ALA A 16 -11.21 -2.02 15.14
CA ALA A 16 -11.35 -1.41 16.46
C ALA A 16 -10.02 -0.89 17.07
N ASP A 17 -8.88 -1.38 16.59
CA ASP A 17 -7.54 -0.99 17.03
C ASP A 17 -6.90 0.04 16.07
N VAL A 18 -7.52 0.33 14.93
CA VAL A 18 -7.07 1.36 13.99
C VAL A 18 -7.52 2.73 14.49
N GLY A 19 -6.56 3.58 14.83
CA GLY A 19 -6.85 4.93 15.29
C GLY A 19 -5.64 5.86 15.21
N GLY A 20 -5.91 7.16 15.19
CA GLY A 20 -4.88 8.19 15.05
C GLY A 20 -4.07 8.00 13.77
N ALA A 21 -2.75 8.20 13.86
CA ALA A 21 -1.85 8.12 12.71
C ALA A 21 -1.77 6.72 12.09
N LEU A 22 -2.15 5.65 12.79
CA LEU A 22 -2.10 4.29 12.24
C LEU A 22 -3.06 4.11 11.06
N GLY A 23 -4.17 4.87 11.04
CA GLY A 23 -5.13 4.82 9.94
C GLY A 23 -4.48 5.08 8.58
N ASP A 24 -3.47 5.95 8.53
CA ASP A 24 -2.77 6.35 7.30
C ASP A 24 -1.80 5.29 6.76
N TYR A 25 -1.53 4.24 7.53
CA TYR A 25 -0.55 3.21 7.20
C TYR A 25 -1.14 1.80 7.05
N VAL A 26 -2.46 1.67 7.17
CA VAL A 26 -3.18 0.40 6.96
C VAL A 26 -4.04 0.48 5.69
N ILE A 27 -4.23 -0.67 5.05
CA ILE A 27 -5.13 -0.82 3.91
C ILE A 27 -6.30 -1.74 4.29
N ASN A 28 -7.44 -1.60 3.62
CA ASN A 28 -8.57 -2.50 3.83
C ASN A 28 -8.17 -3.94 3.47
N SER A 29 -8.61 -4.93 4.27
CA SER A 29 -8.29 -6.34 3.99
C SER A 29 -8.98 -6.91 2.74
N GLY A 30 -9.95 -6.19 2.18
CA GLY A 30 -10.77 -6.59 1.03
C GLY A 30 -11.69 -7.79 1.26
N SER A 31 -11.51 -8.51 2.37
CA SER A 31 -12.16 -9.80 2.65
C SER A 31 -13.03 -9.78 3.93
N ASP A 32 -12.62 -9.05 4.96
CA ASP A 32 -13.41 -8.83 6.18
C ASP A 32 -13.29 -7.36 6.63
N PRO A 33 -14.39 -6.57 6.63
CA PRO A 33 -14.36 -5.17 7.03
C PRO A 33 -14.05 -4.97 8.53
N SER A 34 -13.97 -6.04 9.32
CA SER A 34 -13.56 -6.00 10.73
C SER A 34 -12.03 -5.93 10.89
N PHE A 35 -11.28 -6.08 9.80
CA PHE A 35 -9.82 -6.10 9.78
C PHE A 35 -9.26 -5.24 8.65
N ASN A 36 -8.14 -4.59 8.95
CA ASN A 36 -7.24 -3.96 8.00
C ASN A 36 -5.93 -4.72 7.97
N VAL A 37 -5.08 -4.37 7.02
CA VAL A 37 -3.77 -4.96 6.83
C VAL A 37 -2.72 -3.86 6.98
N MET A 38 -1.78 -4.05 7.91
CA MET A 38 -0.57 -3.24 7.99
C MET A 38 0.53 -3.91 7.18
N ILE A 39 1.11 -3.17 6.24
CA ILE A 39 2.21 -3.66 5.40
C ILE A 39 3.52 -3.31 6.10
N LEU A 40 4.29 -4.32 6.46
CA LEU A 40 5.60 -4.14 7.09
C LEU A 40 6.68 -3.84 6.03
N GLY A 41 7.95 -3.93 6.42
CA GLY A 41 9.05 -3.49 5.57
C GLY A 41 8.92 -1.99 5.29
N TYR A 42 9.07 -1.60 4.03
CA TYR A 42 8.77 -0.25 3.57
C TYR A 42 7.43 -0.14 2.83
N GLY A 43 6.63 -1.21 2.77
CA GLY A 43 5.40 -1.24 1.98
C GLY A 43 4.41 -0.13 2.32
N SER A 44 4.13 0.11 3.61
CA SER A 44 3.26 1.22 4.04
C SER A 44 3.92 2.60 3.93
N LEU A 45 5.20 2.70 3.55
CA LEU A 45 5.92 3.96 3.39
C LEU A 45 5.97 4.46 1.95
N TYR A 46 5.61 3.63 0.96
CA TYR A 46 5.55 4.08 -0.42
C TYR A 46 4.44 5.13 -0.59
N ASN A 47 4.81 6.27 -1.16
CA ASN A 47 3.89 7.37 -1.39
C ASN A 47 2.99 7.13 -2.60
N HIS A 48 1.92 7.91 -2.69
CA HIS A 48 1.01 7.88 -3.83
C HIS A 48 1.53 8.68 -5.03
N SER A 49 1.17 8.22 -6.23
CA SER A 49 1.23 8.99 -7.48
C SER A 49 0.13 8.52 -8.44
N ASP A 50 -0.51 9.44 -9.18
CA ASP A 50 -1.43 9.11 -10.28
C ASP A 50 -0.73 8.44 -11.48
N SER A 51 0.62 8.53 -11.52
CA SER A 51 1.46 7.85 -12.50
C SER A 51 2.53 7.04 -11.77
N PRO A 52 2.14 5.95 -11.10
CA PRO A 52 3.04 5.19 -10.24
C PRO A 52 4.11 4.46 -11.04
N CYS A 53 5.24 4.18 -10.40
CA CYS A 53 6.31 3.36 -10.97
C CYS A 53 6.29 1.92 -10.46
N ALA A 54 5.47 1.63 -9.46
CA ALA A 54 5.33 0.32 -8.85
C ALA A 54 3.85 -0.03 -8.58
N GLU A 55 3.57 -1.32 -8.55
CA GLU A 55 2.30 -1.90 -8.06
C GLU A 55 2.60 -2.98 -7.03
N TYR A 56 1.57 -3.43 -6.29
CA TYR A 56 1.70 -4.54 -5.36
C TYR A 56 0.65 -5.61 -5.62
N MET A 57 1.00 -6.86 -5.30
CA MET A 57 0.11 -8.02 -5.40
C MET A 57 0.21 -8.90 -4.18
N ASP A 58 -0.90 -9.52 -3.81
CA ASP A 58 -0.96 -10.53 -2.76
C ASP A 58 -0.32 -11.83 -3.25
N ASN A 59 0.61 -12.36 -2.46
CA ASN A 59 1.33 -13.60 -2.75
C ASN A 59 0.83 -14.80 -1.91
N GLY A 60 -0.21 -14.63 -1.10
CA GLY A 60 -0.88 -15.69 -0.35
C GLY A 60 -0.14 -16.21 0.89
N ASP A 61 1.03 -15.64 1.21
CA ASP A 61 1.88 -16.00 2.34
C ASP A 61 1.98 -14.83 3.35
N ASP A 62 0.83 -14.26 3.77
CA ASP A 62 0.76 -13.08 4.65
C ASP A 62 1.77 -12.00 4.23
N SER A 63 1.83 -11.73 2.92
CA SER A 63 2.79 -10.81 2.33
C SER A 63 2.30 -10.21 1.03
N LEU A 64 2.72 -8.98 0.79
CA LEU A 64 2.54 -8.28 -0.47
C LEU A 64 3.89 -8.16 -1.19
N VAL A 65 3.87 -8.38 -2.50
CA VAL A 65 5.04 -8.25 -3.37
C VAL A 65 4.88 -6.98 -4.18
N PHE A 66 5.80 -6.03 -3.99
CA PHE A 66 5.91 -4.81 -4.78
C PHE A 66 6.77 -5.08 -6.01
N VAL A 67 6.28 -4.71 -7.20
CA VAL A 67 6.96 -4.91 -8.48
C VAL A 67 7.04 -3.61 -9.28
N ALA A 68 8.13 -3.43 -10.01
CA ALA A 68 8.36 -2.24 -10.82
C ALA A 68 7.62 -2.32 -12.17
N LEU A 69 6.67 -1.40 -12.42
CA LEU A 69 5.90 -1.30 -13.68
C LEU A 69 6.79 -0.94 -14.88
N ARG A 70 7.85 -0.17 -14.62
CA ARG A 70 8.80 0.36 -15.59
C ARG A 70 10.19 0.41 -14.97
N ASP A 71 11.21 0.72 -15.76
CA ASP A 71 12.54 0.98 -15.23
C ASP A 71 12.49 2.21 -14.29
N ILE A 72 13.16 2.08 -13.13
CA ILE A 72 13.23 3.09 -12.07
C ILE A 72 14.68 3.58 -12.01
N ALA A 73 14.90 4.89 -12.11
CA ALA A 73 16.24 5.45 -12.08
C ALA A 73 16.82 5.49 -10.65
N GLU A 74 18.15 5.50 -10.53
CA GLU A 74 18.81 5.71 -9.24
C GLU A 74 18.38 7.06 -8.64
N GLY A 75 17.85 7.01 -7.41
CA GLY A 75 17.35 8.19 -6.70
C GLY A 75 15.94 8.64 -7.08
N GLU A 76 15.27 7.95 -8.00
CA GLU A 76 13.84 8.14 -8.25
C GLU A 76 13.02 7.60 -7.07
N GLU A 77 11.98 8.32 -6.68
CA GLU A 77 11.05 7.87 -5.63
C GLU A 77 10.17 6.73 -6.13
N ILE A 78 10.01 5.70 -5.29
CA ILE A 78 9.10 4.60 -5.57
C ILE A 78 7.71 4.99 -5.08
N THR A 79 6.78 5.14 -6.01
CA THR A 79 5.38 5.50 -5.73
C THR A 79 4.41 4.44 -6.25
N ILE A 80 3.32 4.24 -5.51
CA ILE A 80 2.23 3.33 -5.84
C ILE A 80 0.92 4.08 -6.06
N ASP A 81 -0.10 3.38 -6.53
CA ASP A 81 -1.48 3.87 -6.46
C ASP A 81 -2.10 3.44 -5.12
N TYR A 82 -2.76 4.37 -4.41
CA TYR A 82 -3.48 4.07 -3.17
C TYR A 82 -4.90 3.56 -3.45
N GLY A 83 -5.43 3.78 -4.65
CA GLY A 83 -6.80 3.49 -5.03
C GLY A 83 -7.78 4.55 -4.52
N GLU A 84 -8.95 4.63 -5.17
CA GLU A 84 -9.99 5.64 -4.89
C GLU A 84 -10.52 5.55 -3.44
N GLU A 85 -10.69 4.34 -2.91
CA GLU A 85 -11.24 4.08 -1.58
C GLU A 85 -10.40 4.71 -0.45
N TRP A 86 -9.08 4.79 -0.62
CA TRP A 86 -8.19 5.41 0.36
C TRP A 86 -8.46 6.91 0.52
N TRP A 87 -8.81 7.60 -0.57
CA TRP A 87 -9.14 9.02 -0.59
C TRP A 87 -10.55 9.28 -0.04
N GLU A 88 -11.52 8.46 -0.42
CA GLU A 88 -12.90 8.56 0.03
C GLU A 88 -13.03 8.43 1.55
N THR A 89 -12.27 7.51 2.16
CA THR A 89 -12.25 7.32 3.62
C THR A 89 -11.68 8.52 4.40
N ARG A 90 -11.09 9.50 3.71
CA ARG A 90 -10.43 10.67 4.29
C ARG A 90 -11.04 12.01 3.90
N ASP A 91 -12.14 12.00 3.14
CA ASP A 91 -12.73 13.21 2.53
C ASP A 91 -11.69 14.02 1.70
N LEU A 92 -10.79 13.32 1.01
CA LEU A 92 -9.75 13.90 0.15
C LEU A 92 -9.96 13.48 -1.33
N GLU A 93 -9.34 14.21 -2.26
CA GLU A 93 -9.23 13.81 -3.68
C GLU A 93 -7.76 13.50 -4.02
N PRO A 94 -7.50 12.51 -4.89
CA PRO A 94 -6.15 12.22 -5.39
C PRO A 94 -5.52 13.47 -6.02
N GLY A 95 -4.25 13.75 -5.69
CA GLY A 95 -3.47 14.84 -6.30
C GLY A 95 -3.69 16.25 -5.71
N SER A 96 -4.21 16.36 -4.49
CA SER A 96 -4.32 17.64 -3.74
C SER A 96 -3.05 18.06 -2.99
#